data_AF-A0A970UIZ8-F1
#
_entry.id   AF-A0A970UIZ8-F1
#
_cell.length_a   1.000
_cell.length_b   1.000
_cell.length_c   1.000
_cell.angle_alpha   90.00
_cell.angle_beta   90.00
_cell.angle_gamma   90.00
#
_symmetry.space_group_name_H-M   'P 1'
#
loop_
_entity.id
_entity.type
_entity.pdbx_description
1 polymer ?
#
loop_
_entity_poly.entity_id
_entity_poly.type
_entity_poly.pdbx_seq_one_letter_code
_entity_poly.pdbx_strand_id
1 'polypeptide(L)'
;EESRESVQRTLIEDAVAPFNLPDVREYIDNLRKKHEQIIDNVNLDTVTYTGFDAQNKENADRVITTFHDFIEENKNQIIALRIIYSEAYKDRPMVIEQLKELYERLKLKGVTVERLWDCYAIKNPKTVKRSALAKVTDLVSLIRFEMGYSDTLTPFADQVNFNFMQWTLRKNAGAVHFTETQMVWLRLIKDHIATSLSILPEDLDLTPFDRRGGLMSFYDAFGDSYEELLREMNRELVA
;
A
#
# COMPACT_ATOMS: atom_id res chain seq x y z
N GLU A 1 47.13 -59.60 -0.52
CA GLU A 1 45.67 -59.40 -0.35
C GLU A 1 45.20 -59.47 1.11
N GLU A 2 45.50 -60.53 1.87
CA GLU A 2 44.80 -60.86 3.14
C GLU A 2 44.82 -59.76 4.22
N SER A 3 45.92 -59.01 4.36
CA SER A 3 45.99 -57.90 5.32
C SER A 3 45.16 -56.68 4.93
N ARG A 4 44.79 -56.51 3.65
CA ARG A 4 43.90 -55.42 3.21
C ARG A 4 42.44 -55.76 3.50
N GLU A 5 42.06 -57.02 3.27
CA GLU A 5 40.70 -57.51 3.54
C GLU A 5 40.38 -57.49 5.04
N SER A 6 41.35 -57.82 5.91
CA SER A 6 41.15 -57.75 7.36
C SER A 6 40.94 -56.31 7.85
N VAL A 7 41.77 -55.37 7.40
CA VAL A 7 41.66 -53.95 7.74
C VAL A 7 40.34 -53.36 7.21
N GLN A 8 39.95 -53.72 5.99
CA GLN A 8 38.68 -53.30 5.41
C GLN A 8 37.48 -53.77 6.26
N ARG A 9 37.53 -55.02 6.76
CA ARG A 9 36.47 -55.56 7.60
C ARG A 9 36.34 -54.81 8.92
N THR A 10 37.46 -54.52 9.59
CA THR A 10 37.46 -53.75 10.84
C THR A 10 36.92 -52.33 10.64
N LEU A 11 37.32 -51.65 9.54
CA LEU A 11 36.80 -50.31 9.23
C LEU A 11 35.29 -50.31 8.96
N ILE A 12 34.76 -51.36 8.31
CA ILE A 12 33.32 -51.51 8.10
C ILE A 12 32.61 -51.72 9.45
N GLU A 13 33.13 -52.59 10.31
CA GLU A 13 32.57 -52.87 11.64
C GLU A 13 32.52 -51.61 12.50
N ASP A 14 33.59 -50.81 12.51
CA ASP A 14 33.65 -49.54 13.22
C ASP A 14 32.65 -48.50 12.67
N ALA A 15 32.51 -48.43 11.33
CA ALA A 15 31.60 -47.49 10.69
C ALA A 15 30.12 -47.82 10.95
N VAL A 16 29.76 -49.10 11.07
CA VAL A 16 28.37 -49.53 11.32
C VAL A 16 28.02 -49.65 12.80
N ALA A 17 29.01 -49.67 13.70
CA ALA A 17 28.82 -49.81 15.13
C ALA A 17 27.78 -48.82 15.73
N PRO A 18 27.77 -47.52 15.37
CA PRO A 18 26.78 -46.58 15.90
C PRO A 18 25.33 -46.93 15.52
N PHE A 19 25.11 -47.53 14.34
CA PHE A 19 23.78 -47.92 13.86
C PHE A 19 23.31 -49.26 14.42
N ASN A 20 24.21 -50.08 14.96
CA ASN A 20 23.88 -51.34 15.61
C ASN A 20 23.40 -51.13 17.06
N LEU A 21 23.67 -49.98 17.67
CA LEU A 21 23.18 -49.60 18.99
C LEU A 21 21.65 -49.44 18.97
N PRO A 22 20.88 -50.20 19.78
CA PRO A 22 19.43 -50.09 19.85
C PRO A 22 18.95 -48.67 20.19
N ASP A 23 19.59 -48.03 21.17
CA ASP A 23 19.23 -46.69 21.66
C ASP A 23 19.32 -45.62 20.55
N VAL A 24 20.32 -45.73 19.68
CA VAL A 24 20.51 -44.80 18.55
C VAL A 24 19.40 -44.99 17.51
N ARG A 25 19.04 -46.24 17.21
CA ARG A 25 17.95 -46.55 16.27
C ARG A 25 16.60 -46.06 16.80
N GLU A 26 16.34 -46.27 18.08
CA GLU A 26 15.13 -45.80 18.74
C GLU A 26 15.06 -44.26 18.76
N TYR A 27 16.17 -43.59 19.05
CA TYR A 27 16.26 -42.13 18.99
C TYR A 27 15.97 -41.59 17.58
N ILE A 28 16.54 -42.19 16.53
CA ILE A 28 16.29 -41.81 15.13
C ILE A 28 14.82 -42.02 14.76
N ASP A 29 14.21 -43.15 15.14
CA ASP A 29 12.81 -43.43 14.84
C ASP A 29 11.86 -42.46 15.56
N ASN A 30 12.16 -42.12 16.81
CA ASN A 30 11.40 -41.12 17.58
C ASN A 30 11.52 -39.71 17.00
N LEU A 31 12.71 -39.31 16.52
CA LEU A 31 12.89 -38.05 15.80
C LEU A 31 12.08 -38.03 14.49
N ARG A 32 12.10 -39.12 13.73
CA ARG A 32 11.29 -39.27 12.52
C ARG A 32 9.81 -39.07 12.85
N LYS A 33 9.27 -39.81 13.83
CA LYS A 33 7.87 -39.70 14.27
C LYS A 33 7.48 -38.29 14.72
N LYS A 34 8.38 -37.57 15.42
CA LYS A 34 8.12 -36.21 15.91
C LYS A 34 8.09 -35.16 14.79
N HIS A 35 8.79 -35.40 13.69
CA HIS A 35 8.94 -34.47 12.58
C HIS A 35 8.22 -34.91 11.30
N GLU A 36 7.60 -36.08 11.31
CA GLU A 36 6.77 -36.57 10.22
C GLU A 36 5.49 -35.74 10.15
N GLN A 37 5.35 -34.97 9.08
CA GLN A 37 4.12 -34.27 8.73
C GLN A 37 3.51 -34.97 7.53
N ILE A 38 2.28 -35.47 7.70
CA ILE A 38 1.50 -36.02 6.59
C ILE A 38 0.72 -34.86 5.99
N ILE A 39 1.07 -34.46 4.77
CA ILE A 39 0.34 -33.44 4.01
C ILE A 39 -0.67 -34.17 3.13
N ASP A 40 -1.97 -34.03 3.43
CA ASP A 40 -3.04 -34.56 2.58
C ASP A 40 -3.25 -33.62 1.38
N ASN A 41 -2.86 -34.09 0.20
CA ASN A 41 -3.03 -33.38 -1.06
C ASN A 41 -4.26 -33.85 -1.86
N VAL A 42 -5.01 -34.83 -1.35
CA VAL A 42 -6.14 -35.46 -2.07
C VAL A 42 -7.47 -34.92 -1.55
N ASN A 43 -7.61 -34.74 -0.24
CA ASN A 43 -8.80 -34.12 0.35
C ASN A 43 -8.53 -32.63 0.60
N LEU A 44 -8.56 -31.85 -0.48
CA LEU A 44 -8.54 -30.39 -0.33
C LEU A 44 -9.82 -29.95 0.38
N ASP A 45 -9.66 -29.29 1.53
CA ASP A 45 -10.77 -28.62 2.20
C ASP A 45 -11.45 -27.65 1.22
N THR A 46 -12.77 -27.75 1.14
CA THR A 46 -13.58 -26.83 0.35
C THR A 46 -14.21 -25.81 1.27
N VAL A 47 -14.14 -24.53 0.87
CA VAL A 47 -14.76 -23.46 1.63
C VAL A 47 -16.29 -23.64 1.54
N THR A 48 -16.90 -24.06 2.64
CA THR A 48 -18.35 -24.34 2.71
C THR A 48 -19.20 -23.07 2.78
N TYR A 49 -18.60 -21.92 3.14
CA TYR A 49 -19.28 -20.64 3.21
C TYR A 49 -18.35 -19.45 2.93
N THR A 50 -18.75 -18.62 1.97
CA THR A 50 -18.18 -17.28 1.72
C THR A 50 -19.33 -16.28 1.61
N GLY A 51 -19.97 -15.95 2.73
CA GLY A 51 -21.12 -15.03 2.77
C GLY A 51 -21.08 -14.05 3.95
N PHE A 52 -21.94 -13.04 3.88
CA PHE A 52 -22.06 -12.04 4.95
C PHE A 52 -22.99 -12.54 6.06
N ASP A 53 -22.41 -12.78 7.23
CA ASP A 53 -23.14 -13.01 8.46
C ASP A 53 -23.94 -11.75 8.87
N ALA A 54 -25.10 -11.90 9.51
CA ALA A 54 -25.88 -10.75 10.03
C ALA A 54 -25.02 -9.95 11.04
N GLN A 55 -24.18 -10.66 11.79
CA GLN A 55 -23.15 -10.12 12.67
C GLN A 55 -22.17 -9.18 11.94
N ASN A 56 -21.92 -9.42 10.64
CA ASN A 56 -20.95 -8.67 9.86
C ASN A 56 -21.51 -7.30 9.38
N LYS A 57 -22.82 -7.19 9.15
CA LYS A 57 -23.47 -5.90 8.86
C LYS A 57 -23.52 -5.00 10.08
N GLU A 58 -23.90 -5.54 11.24
CA GLU A 58 -23.91 -4.79 12.51
C GLU A 58 -22.49 -4.37 12.91
N ASN A 59 -21.50 -5.23 12.70
CA ASN A 59 -20.10 -4.86 12.90
C ASN A 59 -19.63 -3.79 11.90
N ALA A 60 -20.09 -3.84 10.65
CA ALA A 60 -19.80 -2.79 9.66
C ALA A 60 -20.41 -1.45 10.05
N ASP A 61 -21.65 -1.44 10.53
CA ASP A 61 -22.31 -0.24 11.07
C ASP A 61 -21.51 0.35 12.22
N ARG A 62 -21.12 -0.46 13.20
CA ARG A 62 -20.33 0.01 14.33
C ARG A 62 -19.00 0.64 13.90
N VAL A 63 -18.29 0.01 12.96
CA VAL A 63 -17.01 0.55 12.45
C VAL A 63 -17.22 1.88 11.73
N ILE A 64 -18.26 1.99 10.89
CA ILE A 64 -18.59 3.22 10.19
C ILE A 64 -18.99 4.31 11.19
N THR A 65 -19.82 4.01 12.20
CA THR A 65 -20.19 4.96 13.25
C THR A 65 -18.98 5.45 14.03
N THR A 66 -18.06 4.56 14.43
CA THR A 66 -16.81 4.98 15.10
C THR A 66 -15.99 5.93 14.24
N PHE A 67 -15.95 5.70 12.93
CA PHE A 67 -15.27 6.59 11.99
C PHE A 67 -16.02 7.92 11.83
N HIS A 68 -17.34 7.89 11.71
CA HIS A 68 -18.18 9.09 11.66
C HIS A 68 -17.94 9.99 12.88
N ASP A 69 -18.02 9.42 14.08
CA ASP A 69 -17.78 10.14 15.34
C ASP A 69 -16.36 10.71 15.38
N PHE A 70 -15.37 9.93 14.90
CA PHE A 70 -13.99 10.40 14.80
C PHE A 70 -13.82 11.57 13.83
N ILE A 71 -14.52 11.57 12.69
CA ILE A 71 -14.50 12.69 11.74
C ILE A 71 -15.16 13.92 12.35
N GLU A 72 -16.28 13.79 13.04
CA GLU A 72 -16.94 14.91 13.71
C GLU A 72 -16.09 15.50 14.85
N GLU A 73 -15.44 14.65 15.67
CA GLU A 73 -14.48 15.08 16.71
C GLU A 73 -13.31 15.87 16.13
N ASN A 74 -12.85 15.53 14.92
CA ASN A 74 -11.66 16.12 14.28
C ASN A 74 -12.01 17.05 13.12
N LYS A 75 -13.28 17.44 12.95
CA LYS A 75 -13.80 18.14 11.77
C LYS A 75 -13.08 19.45 11.49
N ASN A 76 -12.85 20.25 12.52
CA ASN A 76 -12.13 21.53 12.40
C ASN A 76 -10.68 21.32 11.96
N GLN A 77 -10.01 20.30 12.48
CA GLN A 77 -8.66 19.94 12.05
C GLN A 77 -8.66 19.50 10.58
N ILE A 78 -9.61 18.65 10.17
CA ILE A 78 -9.72 18.17 8.79
C ILE A 78 -10.00 19.33 7.81
N ILE A 79 -10.87 20.27 8.19
CA ILE A 79 -11.15 21.47 7.38
C ILE A 79 -9.90 22.35 7.28
N ALA A 80 -9.19 22.58 8.39
CA ALA A 80 -7.94 23.34 8.38
C ALA A 80 -6.89 22.69 7.47
N LEU A 81 -6.72 21.37 7.55
CA LEU A 81 -5.84 20.60 6.67
C LEU A 81 -6.20 20.81 5.19
N ARG A 82 -7.50 20.75 4.86
CA ARG A 82 -7.98 20.99 3.49
C ARG A 82 -7.64 22.40 3.01
N ILE A 83 -7.89 23.43 3.82
CA ILE A 83 -7.63 24.84 3.46
C ILE A 83 -6.13 25.02 3.19
N ILE A 84 -5.28 24.58 4.11
CA ILE A 84 -3.82 24.66 3.97
C ILE A 84 -3.35 23.91 2.73
N TYR A 85 -3.89 22.70 2.49
CA TYR A 85 -3.57 21.90 1.32
C TYR A 85 -3.96 22.58 0.00
N SER A 86 -5.06 23.35 -0.01
CA SER A 86 -5.57 24.06 -1.18
C SER A 86 -4.90 25.40 -1.48
N GLU A 87 -4.37 26.09 -0.46
CA GLU A 87 -3.89 27.48 -0.58
C GLU A 87 -2.36 27.63 -0.45
N ALA A 88 -1.69 26.89 0.44
CA ALA A 88 -0.30 27.12 0.79
C ALA A 88 0.60 25.91 0.46
N TYR A 89 1.28 25.96 -0.68
CA TYR A 89 2.19 24.89 -1.13
C TYR A 89 3.29 24.56 -0.09
N LYS A 90 3.82 25.59 0.59
CA LYS A 90 4.92 25.45 1.54
C LYS A 90 4.55 24.66 2.80
N ASP A 91 3.27 24.63 3.15
CA ASP A 91 2.78 24.02 4.39
C ASP A 91 2.31 22.57 4.18
N ARG A 92 2.38 22.06 2.95
CA ARG A 92 2.00 20.68 2.62
C ARG A 92 2.71 19.58 3.41
N PRO A 93 4.03 19.69 3.72
CA PRO A 93 4.70 18.70 4.55
C PRO A 93 4.03 18.54 5.92
N MET A 94 3.69 19.67 6.56
CA MET A 94 3.00 19.71 7.85
C MET A 94 1.60 19.07 7.75
N VAL A 95 0.86 19.32 6.66
CA VAL A 95 -0.46 18.70 6.44
C VAL A 95 -0.35 17.17 6.36
N ILE A 96 0.69 16.65 5.68
CA ILE A 96 0.94 15.21 5.57
C ILE A 96 1.27 14.61 6.93
N GLU A 97 2.09 15.27 7.74
CA GLU A 97 2.40 14.84 9.10
C GLU A 97 1.15 14.78 9.98
N GLN A 98 0.32 15.82 9.95
CA GLN A 98 -0.94 15.84 10.70
C GLN A 98 -1.94 14.79 10.21
N LEU A 99 -1.97 14.48 8.91
CA LEU A 99 -2.79 13.39 8.38
C LEU A 99 -2.29 12.02 8.88
N LYS A 100 -0.97 11.81 8.94
CA LYS A 100 -0.38 10.59 9.52
C LYS A 100 -0.74 10.47 11.01
N GLU A 101 -0.68 11.56 11.76
CA GLU A 101 -1.09 11.57 13.17
C GLU A 101 -2.59 11.24 13.33
N LEU A 102 -3.43 11.79 12.47
CA LEU A 102 -4.86 11.48 12.43
C LEU A 102 -5.10 9.99 12.10
N TYR A 103 -4.32 9.43 11.17
CA TYR A 103 -4.35 8.01 10.86
C TYR A 103 -3.96 7.12 12.05
N GLU A 104 -2.89 7.47 12.77
CA GLU A 104 -2.47 6.72 13.95
C GLU A 104 -3.51 6.81 15.08
N ARG A 105 -4.13 7.98 15.29
CA ARG A 105 -5.25 8.12 16.25
C ARG A 105 -6.46 7.28 15.87
N LEU A 106 -6.76 7.16 14.57
CA LEU A 106 -7.83 6.30 14.07
C LEU A 106 -7.54 4.82 14.36
N LYS A 107 -6.30 4.36 14.14
CA LYS A 107 -5.88 2.99 14.47
C LYS A 107 -6.02 2.66 15.94
N LEU A 108 -5.73 3.62 16.83
CA LEU A 108 -5.90 3.44 18.28
C LEU A 108 -7.37 3.19 18.67
N LYS A 109 -8.33 3.66 17.86
CA LYS A 109 -9.76 3.33 18.00
C LYS A 109 -10.15 1.97 17.40
N GLY A 110 -9.18 1.17 16.95
CA GLY A 110 -9.39 -0.16 16.37
C GLY A 110 -9.93 -0.13 14.93
N VAL A 111 -9.80 1.00 14.23
CA VAL A 111 -10.30 1.19 12.87
C VAL A 111 -9.12 1.36 11.91
N THR A 112 -9.08 0.55 10.85
CA THR A 112 -8.07 0.65 9.78
C THR A 112 -8.72 1.05 8.46
N VAL A 113 -7.90 1.55 7.53
CA VAL A 113 -8.36 1.93 6.17
C VAL A 113 -8.91 0.70 5.43
N GLU A 114 -8.24 -0.46 5.50
CA GLU A 114 -8.75 -1.69 4.86
C GLU A 114 -10.12 -2.06 5.42
N ARG A 115 -10.25 -2.04 6.75
CA ARG A 115 -11.49 -2.43 7.43
C ARG A 115 -12.63 -1.48 7.08
N LEU A 116 -12.37 -0.17 7.03
CA LEU A 116 -13.37 0.82 6.61
C LEU A 116 -13.80 0.58 5.17
N TRP A 117 -12.86 0.33 4.27
CA TRP A 117 -13.18 0.07 2.87
C TRP A 117 -14.10 -1.12 2.71
N ASP A 118 -13.81 -2.22 3.41
CA ASP A 118 -14.67 -3.41 3.43
C ASP A 118 -16.05 -3.08 3.98
N CYS A 119 -16.13 -2.35 5.09
CA CYS A 119 -17.40 -1.96 5.70
C CYS A 119 -18.26 -1.09 4.76
N TYR A 120 -17.66 -0.10 4.10
CA TYR A 120 -18.37 0.70 3.09
C TYR A 120 -18.74 -0.12 1.85
N ALA A 121 -17.89 -1.06 1.40
CA ALA A 121 -18.21 -1.94 0.29
C ALA A 121 -19.39 -2.88 0.61
N ILE A 122 -19.54 -3.29 1.88
CA ILE A 122 -20.70 -4.06 2.35
C ILE A 122 -21.98 -3.22 2.32
N LYS A 123 -21.91 -1.97 2.78
CA LYS A 123 -23.07 -1.08 2.89
C LYS A 123 -23.50 -0.48 1.55
N ASN A 124 -22.54 -0.04 0.75
CA ASN A 124 -22.74 0.72 -0.47
C ASN A 124 -22.01 0.10 -1.68
N PRO A 125 -22.32 -1.15 -2.07
CA PRO A 125 -21.56 -1.88 -3.09
C PRO A 125 -21.56 -1.22 -4.47
N LYS A 126 -22.52 -0.32 -4.76
CA LYS A 126 -22.59 0.39 -6.04
C LYS A 126 -21.69 1.62 -6.12
N THR A 127 -21.35 2.23 -4.98
CA THR A 127 -20.58 3.48 -4.93
C THR A 127 -19.13 3.25 -4.51
N VAL A 128 -18.78 2.05 -4.04
CA VAL A 128 -17.42 1.70 -3.64
C VAL A 128 -16.74 0.88 -4.74
N LYS A 129 -15.60 1.37 -5.26
CA LYS A 129 -14.71 0.57 -6.09
C LYS A 129 -13.75 -0.21 -5.19
N ARG A 130 -13.62 -1.51 -5.39
CA ARG A 130 -12.63 -2.33 -4.68
C ARG A 130 -11.25 -2.13 -5.30
N SER A 131 -10.25 -1.83 -4.48
CA SER A 131 -8.83 -1.83 -4.85
C SER A 131 -8.13 -3.04 -4.25
N ALA A 132 -7.06 -3.49 -4.90
CA ALA A 132 -6.23 -4.59 -4.43
C ALA A 132 -5.32 -4.20 -3.24
N LEU A 133 -5.07 -2.90 -3.03
CA LEU A 133 -4.16 -2.41 -2.00
C LEU A 133 -4.69 -1.10 -1.43
N ALA A 134 -5.17 -1.12 -0.19
CA ALA A 134 -5.51 0.09 0.53
C ALA A 134 -4.19 0.74 1.03
N LYS A 135 -3.97 2.00 0.70
CA LYS A 135 -2.81 2.78 1.13
C LYS A 135 -3.21 3.82 2.17
N VAL A 136 -2.23 4.38 2.88
CA VAL A 136 -2.48 5.50 3.81
C VAL A 136 -3.11 6.70 3.09
N THR A 137 -2.80 6.88 1.80
CA THR A 137 -3.41 7.92 0.96
C THR A 137 -4.92 7.74 0.77
N ASP A 138 -5.44 6.52 0.86
CA ASP A 138 -6.87 6.21 0.75
C ASP A 138 -7.68 6.69 1.96
N LEU A 139 -7.02 7.06 3.07
CA LEU A 139 -7.67 7.77 4.16
C LEU A 139 -8.28 9.09 3.68
N VAL A 140 -7.63 9.79 2.74
CA VAL A 140 -8.16 11.03 2.16
C VAL A 140 -9.47 10.76 1.41
N SER A 141 -9.51 9.67 0.63
CA SER A 141 -10.73 9.24 -0.07
C SER A 141 -11.86 8.89 0.90
N LEU A 142 -11.56 8.17 1.99
CA LEU A 142 -12.53 7.82 3.03
C LEU A 142 -13.09 9.06 3.73
N ILE A 143 -12.22 10.00 4.13
CA ILE A 143 -12.63 11.26 4.76
C ILE A 143 -13.54 12.05 3.81
N ARG A 144 -13.17 12.18 2.53
CA ARG A 144 -13.98 12.90 1.54
C ARG A 144 -15.35 12.26 1.32
N PHE A 145 -15.38 10.92 1.26
CA PHE A 145 -16.62 10.17 1.10
C PHE A 145 -17.54 10.35 2.33
N GLU A 146 -17.01 10.21 3.54
CA GLU A 146 -17.76 10.36 4.79
C GLU A 146 -18.28 11.79 5.01
N MET A 147 -17.49 12.79 4.62
CA MET A 147 -17.91 14.20 4.66
C MET A 147 -18.87 14.59 3.53
N GLY A 148 -19.20 13.67 2.62
CA GLY A 148 -20.12 13.93 1.50
C GLY A 148 -19.53 14.79 0.38
N TYR A 149 -18.21 14.93 0.30
CA TYR A 149 -17.54 15.63 -0.81
C TYR A 149 -17.37 14.77 -2.06
N SER A 150 -17.55 13.44 -1.93
CA SER A 150 -17.54 12.51 -3.05
C SER A 150 -18.70 11.53 -2.93
N ASP A 151 -19.47 11.37 -4.00
CA ASP A 151 -20.58 10.40 -4.07
C ASP A 151 -20.09 8.96 -4.21
N THR A 152 -18.82 8.77 -4.58
CA THR A 152 -18.21 7.45 -4.77
C THR A 152 -16.91 7.32 -4.00
N LEU A 153 -16.69 6.14 -3.41
CA LEU A 153 -15.45 5.81 -2.75
C LEU A 153 -14.52 5.13 -3.76
N THR A 154 -13.54 5.88 -4.23
CA THR A 154 -12.51 5.41 -5.15
C THR A 154 -11.12 5.56 -4.54
N PRO A 155 -10.18 4.66 -4.86
CA PRO A 155 -8.80 4.78 -4.41
C PRO A 155 -8.21 6.12 -4.78
N PHE A 156 -7.39 6.68 -3.90
CA PHE A 156 -6.77 7.98 -4.11
C PHE A 156 -5.91 7.99 -5.38
N ALA A 157 -5.18 6.91 -5.63
CA ALA A 157 -4.37 6.75 -6.84
C ALA A 157 -5.21 6.78 -8.12
N ASP A 158 -6.41 6.19 -8.10
CA ASP A 158 -7.32 6.21 -9.26
C ASP A 158 -7.85 7.63 -9.52
N GLN A 159 -8.17 8.37 -8.47
CA GLN A 159 -8.56 9.77 -8.58
C GLN A 159 -7.43 10.63 -9.16
N VAL A 160 -6.21 10.46 -8.66
CA VAL A 160 -5.01 11.15 -9.18
C VAL A 160 -4.78 10.81 -10.65
N ASN A 161 -4.92 9.54 -11.04
CA ASN A 161 -4.80 9.10 -12.43
C ASN A 161 -5.85 9.76 -13.32
N PHE A 162 -7.10 9.82 -12.86
CA PHE A 162 -8.20 10.47 -13.58
C PHE A 162 -7.96 11.98 -13.72
N ASN A 163 -7.60 12.66 -12.62
CA ASN A 163 -7.31 14.09 -12.62
C ASN A 163 -6.13 14.43 -13.53
N PHE A 164 -5.07 13.61 -13.53
CA PHE A 164 -3.93 13.76 -14.44
C PHE A 164 -4.31 13.61 -15.91
N MET A 165 -5.16 12.63 -16.24
CA MET A 165 -5.70 12.50 -17.60
C MET A 165 -6.47 13.75 -18.02
N GLN A 166 -7.35 14.27 -17.15
CA GLN A 166 -8.11 15.48 -17.44
C GLN A 166 -7.21 16.72 -17.59
N TRP A 167 -6.25 16.88 -16.68
CA TRP A 167 -5.30 17.98 -16.68
C TRP A 167 -4.40 17.96 -17.92
N THR A 168 -3.85 16.80 -18.29
CA THR A 168 -3.03 16.66 -19.51
C THR A 168 -3.84 16.93 -20.78
N LEU A 169 -5.10 16.49 -20.87
CA LEU A 169 -6.00 16.82 -21.98
C LEU A 169 -6.21 18.33 -22.10
N ARG A 170 -6.45 19.03 -20.97
CA ARG A 170 -6.59 20.49 -20.96
C ARG A 170 -5.31 21.19 -21.43
N LYS A 171 -4.14 20.78 -20.93
CA LYS A 171 -2.84 21.35 -21.34
C LYS A 171 -2.53 21.11 -22.81
N ASN A 172 -2.86 19.93 -23.32
CA ASN A 172 -2.63 19.56 -24.72
C ASN A 172 -3.68 20.11 -25.70
N ALA A 173 -4.78 20.70 -25.22
CA ALA A 173 -5.77 21.35 -26.08
C ALA A 173 -5.30 22.69 -26.67
N GLY A 174 -4.17 23.23 -26.18
CA GLY A 174 -3.52 24.43 -26.71
C GLY A 174 -2.49 24.14 -27.80
N ALA A 175 -1.80 25.19 -28.25
CA ALA A 175 -0.75 25.10 -29.28
C ALA A 175 0.58 24.51 -28.77
N VAL A 176 0.75 24.40 -27.45
CA VAL A 176 1.95 23.86 -26.81
C VAL A 176 1.64 22.46 -26.31
N HIS A 177 2.38 21.48 -26.82
CA HIS A 177 2.28 20.10 -26.40
C HIS A 177 3.49 19.71 -25.58
N PHE A 178 3.30 18.87 -24.57
CA PHE A 178 4.42 18.29 -23.85
C PHE A 178 5.22 17.35 -24.76
N THR A 179 6.54 17.46 -24.71
CA THR A 179 7.44 16.50 -25.36
C THR A 179 7.34 15.13 -24.69
N GLU A 180 7.84 14.07 -25.36
CA GLU A 180 7.89 12.74 -24.74
C GLU A 180 8.67 12.76 -23.42
N THR A 181 9.80 13.45 -23.38
CA THR A 181 10.61 13.61 -22.17
C THR A 181 9.82 14.29 -21.05
N GLN A 182 9.12 15.39 -21.35
CA GLN A 182 8.27 16.08 -20.37
C GLN A 182 7.14 15.17 -19.89
N MET A 183 6.46 14.45 -20.79
CA MET A 183 5.39 13.53 -20.42
C MET A 183 5.86 12.39 -19.51
N VAL A 184 7.09 11.90 -19.68
CA VAL A 184 7.64 10.89 -18.76
C VAL A 184 7.85 11.47 -17.37
N TRP A 185 8.40 12.67 -17.25
CA TRP A 185 8.51 13.37 -15.96
C TRP A 185 7.15 13.58 -15.30
N LEU A 186 6.17 14.07 -16.06
CA LEU A 186 4.81 14.29 -15.58
C LEU A 186 4.16 13.00 -15.05
N ARG A 187 4.40 11.85 -15.70
CA ARG A 187 3.90 10.54 -15.23
C ARG A 187 4.57 10.10 -13.93
N LEU A 188 5.89 10.27 -13.81
CA LEU A 188 6.62 9.95 -12.58
C LEU A 188 6.16 10.82 -11.41
N ILE A 189 5.95 12.11 -11.65
CA ILE A 189 5.41 13.04 -10.66
C ILE A 189 4.01 12.62 -10.23
N LYS A 190 3.13 12.29 -11.19
CA LYS A 190 1.79 11.77 -10.91
C LYS A 190 1.84 10.50 -10.06
N ASP A 191 2.70 9.54 -10.41
CA ASP A 191 2.84 8.29 -9.65
C ASP A 191 3.35 8.56 -8.23
N HIS A 192 4.27 9.50 -8.05
CA HIS A 192 4.75 9.94 -6.74
C HIS A 192 3.63 10.60 -5.92
N ILE A 193 2.86 11.53 -6.50
CA ILE A 193 1.72 12.18 -5.84
C ILE A 193 0.67 11.14 -5.43
N ALA A 194 0.40 10.13 -6.27
CA ALA A 194 -0.54 9.06 -5.96
C ALA A 194 -0.13 8.23 -4.72
N THR A 195 1.15 8.18 -4.38
CA THR A 195 1.67 7.47 -3.20
C THR A 195 1.96 8.37 -2.00
N SER A 196 2.34 9.62 -2.24
CA SER A 196 2.90 10.52 -1.23
C SER A 196 1.99 11.73 -0.92
N LEU A 197 0.85 11.88 -1.61
CA LEU A 197 -0.10 13.01 -1.56
C LEU A 197 0.43 14.32 -2.14
N SER A 198 1.73 14.53 -2.21
CA SER A 198 2.35 15.68 -2.86
C SER A 198 3.72 15.33 -3.39
N ILE A 199 4.28 16.25 -4.17
CA ILE A 199 5.70 16.28 -4.52
C ILE A 199 6.27 17.65 -4.16
N LEU A 200 7.51 17.70 -3.68
CA LEU A 200 8.29 18.90 -3.42
C LEU A 200 9.52 18.93 -4.36
N PRO A 201 10.17 20.09 -4.56
CA PRO A 201 11.39 20.16 -5.35
C PRO A 201 12.49 19.22 -4.84
N GLU A 202 12.60 19.05 -3.52
CA GLU A 202 13.58 18.18 -2.88
C GLU A 202 13.33 16.69 -3.17
N ASP A 203 12.07 16.30 -3.42
CA ASP A 203 11.72 14.93 -3.79
C ASP A 203 12.27 14.54 -5.17
N LEU A 204 12.58 15.51 -6.03
CA LEU A 204 13.18 15.26 -7.34
C LEU A 204 14.62 14.77 -7.24
N ASP A 205 15.28 14.91 -6.09
CA ASP A 205 16.60 14.35 -5.84
C ASP A 205 16.54 12.91 -5.29
N LEU A 206 15.34 12.34 -5.13
CA LEU A 206 15.12 10.98 -4.65
C LEU A 206 14.76 10.01 -5.79
N THR A 207 14.87 8.70 -5.52
CA THR A 207 14.45 7.66 -6.46
C THR A 207 12.94 7.70 -6.72
N PRO A 208 12.45 7.63 -7.98
CA PRO A 208 13.19 7.29 -9.22
C PRO A 208 13.70 8.50 -10.05
N PHE A 209 13.58 9.72 -9.54
CA PHE A 209 13.93 10.95 -10.26
C PHE A 209 15.44 11.17 -10.36
N ASP A 210 16.18 10.83 -9.31
CA ASP A 210 17.66 10.81 -9.27
C ASP A 210 18.29 10.05 -10.45
N ARG A 211 17.72 8.90 -10.81
CA ARG A 211 18.14 8.05 -11.94
C ARG A 211 17.94 8.72 -13.30
N ARG A 212 17.22 9.83 -13.36
CA ARG A 212 16.97 10.65 -14.55
C ARG A 212 17.68 11.99 -14.51
N GLY A 213 18.61 12.19 -13.58
CA GLY A 213 19.36 13.43 -13.41
C GLY A 213 18.71 14.42 -12.42
N GLY A 214 17.71 13.95 -11.66
CA GLY A 214 17.12 14.67 -10.53
C GLY A 214 16.53 16.03 -10.88
N LEU A 215 16.60 16.97 -9.91
CA LEU A 215 16.07 18.32 -10.06
C LEU A 215 16.65 19.06 -11.28
N MET A 216 17.94 18.88 -11.57
CA MET A 216 18.61 19.57 -12.68
C MET A 216 18.05 19.13 -14.05
N SER A 217 17.87 17.84 -14.27
CA SER A 217 17.29 17.32 -15.51
C SER A 217 15.79 17.67 -15.65
N PHE A 218 15.08 17.78 -14.53
CA PHE A 218 13.72 18.32 -14.53
C PHE A 218 13.71 19.80 -14.94
N TYR A 219 14.63 20.60 -14.40
CA TYR A 219 14.82 21.99 -14.81
C TYR A 219 15.16 22.12 -16.30
N ASP A 220 16.04 21.29 -16.84
CA ASP A 220 16.37 21.29 -18.28
C ASP A 220 15.14 21.00 -19.16
N ALA A 221 14.19 20.21 -18.65
CA ALA A 221 12.97 19.85 -19.38
C ALA A 221 11.87 20.94 -19.32
N PHE A 222 11.78 21.73 -18.25
CA PHE A 222 10.65 22.67 -18.02
C PHE A 222 11.07 24.14 -17.81
N GLY A 223 12.36 24.42 -17.69
CA GLY A 223 12.94 25.74 -17.48
C GLY A 223 12.41 26.44 -16.22
N ASP A 224 12.35 27.77 -16.28
CA ASP A 224 11.92 28.63 -15.15
C ASP A 224 10.49 28.34 -14.65
N SER A 225 9.67 27.66 -15.45
CA SER A 225 8.29 27.32 -15.09
C SER A 225 8.15 26.06 -14.24
N TYR A 226 9.23 25.34 -13.95
CA TYR A 226 9.19 24.03 -13.30
C TYR A 226 8.50 24.07 -11.91
N GLU A 227 8.74 25.11 -11.11
CA GLU A 227 8.10 25.23 -9.79
C GLU A 227 6.60 25.50 -9.89
N GLU A 228 6.20 26.37 -10.83
CA GLU A 228 4.79 26.67 -11.05
C GLU A 228 4.05 25.41 -11.52
N LEU A 229 4.67 24.64 -12.40
CA LEU A 229 4.17 23.35 -12.85
C LEU A 229 4.02 22.36 -11.68
N LEU A 230 5.03 22.22 -10.81
CA LEU A 230 4.93 21.34 -9.64
C LEU A 230 3.78 21.77 -8.72
N ARG A 231 3.62 23.08 -8.46
CA ARG A 231 2.53 23.61 -7.63
C ARG A 231 1.17 23.34 -8.28
N GLU A 232 1.05 23.58 -9.59
CA GLU A 232 -0.16 23.32 -10.35
C GLU A 232 -0.54 21.85 -10.30
N MET A 233 0.39 20.93 -10.59
CA MET A 233 0.14 19.49 -10.54
C MET A 233 -0.31 19.05 -9.15
N ASN A 234 0.37 19.52 -8.12
CA ASN A 234 0.03 19.26 -6.73
C ASN A 234 -1.39 19.70 -6.34
N ARG A 235 -1.89 20.78 -6.96
CA ARG A 235 -3.26 21.26 -6.75
C ARG A 235 -4.26 20.46 -7.59
N GLU A 236 -4.01 20.35 -8.88
CA GLU A 236 -4.96 19.80 -9.86
C GLU A 236 -5.13 18.28 -9.73
N LEU A 237 -4.07 17.54 -9.39
CA LEU A 237 -4.13 16.08 -9.32
C LEU A 237 -4.83 15.59 -8.05
N VAL A 238 -4.79 16.39 -6.98
CA VAL A 238 -5.37 16.02 -5.68
C VAL A 238 -6.70 16.74 -5.41
N ALA A 239 -7.10 17.67 -6.27
CA ALA A 239 -8.42 18.30 -6.24
C ALA A 239 -9.55 17.27 -6.21
#